data_AF-A0A923CC55-F1
#
_entry.id   AF-A0A923CC55-F1
#
_cell.length_a   1.000
_cell.length_b   1.000
_cell.length_c   1.000
_cell.angle_alpha   90.00
_cell.angle_beta   90.00
_cell.angle_gamma   90.00
#
_symmetry.space_group_name_H-M   'P 1'
#
loop_
_entity.id
_entity.type
_entity.pdbx_description
1 polymer ?
#
loop_
_entity_poly.entity_id
_entity_poly.type
_entity_poly.pdbx_seq_one_letter_code
_entity_poly.pdbx_strand_id
1 'polypeptide(L)'
;MTLAAGHLTAQAPPQDDSEKEIERYRQMLSDPFSNPGFLAVDRGEVLWAEPRGAKKASLEACDLGEGPGKLDGAFAKLPRYFADAD
;
A
#
# COMPACT_ATOMS: atom_id res chain seq x y z
N MET A 1 -33.87 13.41 -53.51
CA MET A 1 -32.50 12.88 -53.31
C MET A 1 -32.24 12.85 -51.83
N THR A 2 -32.39 11.68 -51.21
CA THR A 2 -32.47 11.49 -49.77
C THR A 2 -31.05 11.43 -49.18
N LEU A 3 -30.70 12.38 -48.31
CA LEU A 3 -29.45 12.35 -47.54
C LEU A 3 -29.61 11.37 -46.38
N ALA A 4 -28.97 10.21 -46.46
CA ALA A 4 -28.89 9.25 -45.36
C ALA A 4 -27.75 9.67 -44.41
N ALA A 5 -28.09 10.07 -43.19
CA ALA A 5 -27.14 10.25 -42.10
C ALA A 5 -26.67 8.87 -41.62
N GLY A 6 -25.43 8.51 -41.93
CA GLY A 6 -24.81 7.29 -41.42
C GLY A 6 -24.55 7.41 -39.93
N HIS A 7 -25.18 6.56 -39.13
CA HIS A 7 -24.82 6.35 -37.72
C HIS A 7 -23.48 5.61 -37.67
N LEU A 8 -22.43 6.29 -37.22
CA LEU A 8 -21.15 5.67 -36.88
C LEU A 8 -21.31 5.02 -35.50
N THR A 9 -21.64 3.74 -35.46
CA THR A 9 -21.55 2.94 -34.24
C THR A 9 -20.07 2.68 -33.96
N ALA A 10 -19.51 3.31 -32.93
CA ALA A 10 -18.21 2.94 -32.39
C ALA A 10 -18.32 1.52 -31.81
N GLN A 11 -17.85 0.51 -32.54
CA GLN A 11 -17.69 -0.84 -32.01
C GLN A 11 -16.49 -0.83 -31.07
N ALA A 12 -16.72 -1.15 -29.79
CA ALA A 12 -15.64 -1.45 -28.86
C ALA A 12 -14.80 -2.62 -29.43
N PRO A 13 -13.46 -2.60 -29.29
CA PRO A 13 -12.63 -3.72 -29.73
C PRO A 13 -13.07 -4.99 -28.99
N PRO A 14 -12.98 -6.17 -29.64
CA PRO A 14 -13.27 -7.44 -28.98
C PRO A 14 -12.37 -7.58 -27.74
N GLN A 15 -12.99 -7.85 -26.59
CA GLN A 15 -12.29 -8.08 -25.33
C GLN A 15 -11.45 -9.36 -25.50
N ASP A 16 -10.14 -9.18 -25.67
CA ASP A 16 -9.18 -10.24 -25.96
C ASP A 16 -9.15 -11.23 -24.79
N ASP A 17 -9.17 -12.54 -25.07
CA ASP A 17 -9.12 -13.58 -24.04
C ASP A 17 -7.81 -13.49 -23.22
N SER A 18 -6.79 -12.83 -23.76
CA SER A 18 -5.56 -12.47 -23.02
C SER A 18 -5.83 -11.63 -21.77
N GLU A 19 -6.72 -10.64 -21.81
CA GLU A 19 -7.02 -9.78 -20.67
C GLU A 19 -7.73 -10.56 -19.55
N LYS A 20 -8.63 -11.48 -19.92
CA LYS A 20 -9.34 -12.36 -18.97
C LYS A 20 -8.39 -13.30 -18.25
N GLU A 21 -7.43 -13.89 -18.96
CA GLU A 21 -6.46 -14.79 -18.35
C GLU A 21 -5.44 -14.04 -17.47
N ILE A 22 -5.06 -12.81 -17.83
CA ILE A 22 -4.25 -11.93 -16.96
C ILE A 22 -5.02 -11.59 -15.68
N GLU A 23 -6.31 -11.26 -15.77
CA GLU A 23 -7.12 -10.95 -14.60
C GLU A 23 -7.29 -12.17 -13.68
N ARG A 24 -7.55 -13.34 -14.25
CA ARG A 24 -7.57 -14.61 -13.52
C ARG A 24 -6.24 -14.88 -12.81
N TYR A 25 -5.11 -14.62 -13.47
CA TYR A 25 -3.79 -14.74 -12.87
C TYR A 25 -3.59 -13.75 -11.70
N ARG A 26 -4.04 -12.50 -11.85
CA ARG A 26 -4.00 -11.49 -10.77
C ARG A 26 -4.86 -11.90 -9.57
N GLN A 27 -6.03 -12.47 -9.79
CA GLN A 27 -6.89 -12.97 -8.72
C GLN A 27 -6.25 -14.15 -7.97
N MET A 28 -5.53 -15.03 -8.68
CA MET A 28 -4.76 -16.09 -8.04
C MET A 28 -3.59 -15.54 -7.21
N LEU A 29 -3.00 -14.42 -7.62
CA LEU A 29 -1.95 -13.71 -6.88
C LEU A 29 -2.50 -12.77 -5.80
N SER A 30 -3.80 -12.47 -5.77
CA SER A 30 -4.37 -11.56 -4.78
C SER A 30 -4.60 -12.21 -3.42
N ASP A 31 -4.16 -13.45 -3.21
CA ASP A 31 -4.12 -14.07 -1.89
C ASP A 31 -3.35 -13.14 -0.94
N PRO A 32 -3.95 -12.66 0.16
CA PRO A 32 -3.30 -11.82 1.16
C PRO A 32 -1.98 -12.40 1.70
N PHE A 33 -1.81 -13.72 1.66
CA PHE A 33 -0.59 -14.41 2.09
C PHE A 33 0.50 -14.52 1.01
N SER A 34 0.21 -14.13 -0.24
CA SER A 34 1.14 -14.28 -1.37
C SER A 34 2.34 -13.33 -1.31
N ASN A 35 2.25 -12.24 -0.54
CA ASN A 35 3.33 -11.26 -0.42
C ASN A 35 4.21 -11.57 0.80
N PRO A 36 5.40 -12.16 0.61
CA PRO A 36 6.30 -12.49 1.73
C PRO A 36 6.84 -11.25 2.47
N GLY A 37 6.67 -10.04 1.92
CA GLY A 37 7.00 -8.79 2.61
C GLY A 37 6.22 -8.60 3.91
N PHE A 38 5.00 -9.16 4.04
CA PHE A 38 4.23 -9.07 5.28
C PHE A 38 4.87 -9.81 6.45
N LEU A 39 5.76 -10.79 6.21
CA LEU A 39 6.55 -11.41 7.29
C LEU A 39 7.46 -10.40 8.00
N ALA A 40 7.91 -9.36 7.30
CA ALA A 40 8.68 -8.27 7.90
C ALA A 40 7.76 -7.26 8.59
N VAL A 41 6.57 -6.99 8.04
CA VAL A 41 5.56 -6.12 8.65
C VAL A 41 5.10 -6.68 10.00
N ASP A 42 4.69 -7.95 10.05
CA ASP A 42 4.24 -8.62 11.28
C ASP A 42 5.33 -8.64 12.35
N ARG A 43 6.57 -8.90 11.94
CA ARG A 43 7.73 -8.82 12.84
C ARG A 43 7.94 -7.40 13.36
N GLY A 44 7.79 -6.39 12.49
CA GLY A 44 7.88 -4.99 12.84
C GLY A 44 6.83 -4.57 13.87
N GLU A 45 5.59 -5.03 13.71
CA GLU A 45 4.51 -4.79 14.67
C GLU A 45 4.84 -5.36 16.05
N VAL A 46 5.31 -6.60 16.12
CA VAL A 46 5.75 -7.21 17.39
C VAL A 46 6.88 -6.41 18.03
N LEU A 47 7.90 -6.03 17.26
CA LEU A 47 9.04 -5.27 17.77
C LEU A 47 8.66 -3.87 18.25
N TRP A 48 7.63 -3.25 17.66
CA TRP A 48 7.14 -1.94 18.07
C TRP A 48 6.59 -1.94 19.50
N ALA A 49 5.84 -2.99 19.86
CA ALA A 49 5.23 -3.15 21.18
C ALA A 49 6.14 -3.85 22.21
N GLU A 50 7.23 -4.49 21.80
CA GLU A 50 8.10 -5.26 22.70
C GLU A 50 8.88 -4.36 23.67
N PRO A 51 8.76 -4.54 25.01
CA PRO A 51 9.58 -3.80 25.96
C PRO A 51 11.06 -4.20 25.89
N ARG A 52 11.94 -3.23 25.63
CA ARG A 52 13.37 -3.48 25.38
C ARG A 52 14.28 -2.46 26.06
N GLY A 53 15.58 -2.76 26.08
CA GLY A 53 16.64 -1.90 26.60
C GLY A 53 16.65 -1.75 28.13
N ALA A 54 17.57 -0.92 28.64
CA ALA A 54 17.74 -0.69 30.07
C ALA A 54 16.50 -0.07 30.74
N LYS A 55 15.70 0.67 29.98
CA LYS A 55 14.47 1.33 30.45
C LYS A 55 13.24 0.41 30.46
N LYS A 56 13.35 -0.82 29.91
CA LYS A 56 12.23 -1.77 29.76
C LYS A 56 10.96 -1.12 29.18
N ALA A 57 11.13 -0.34 28.11
CA ALA A 57 10.05 0.40 27.45
C ALA A 57 9.88 -0.07 26.00
N SER A 58 8.66 0.00 25.46
CA SER A 58 8.36 -0.25 24.05
C SER A 58 8.61 1.01 23.20
N LEU A 59 8.44 0.91 21.88
CA LEU A 59 8.57 2.04 20.95
C LEU A 59 7.28 2.83 20.78
N GLU A 60 6.17 2.43 21.42
CA GLU A 60 4.84 3.02 21.24
C GLU A 60 4.75 4.51 21.62
N ALA A 61 5.70 5.03 22.39
CA ALA A 61 5.80 6.44 22.75
C ALA A 61 6.73 7.25 21.81
N CYS A 62 7.37 6.61 20.82
CA CYS A 62 8.28 7.28 19.89
C CYS A 62 7.52 8.25 18.99
N ASP A 63 7.99 9.49 18.91
CA ASP A 63 7.50 10.47 17.93
C ASP A 63 8.34 10.37 16.65
N LEU A 64 7.71 9.91 15.56
CA LEU A 64 8.32 9.83 14.24
C LEU A 64 8.04 11.07 13.37
N GLY A 65 7.54 12.16 13.97
CA GLY A 65 7.31 13.47 13.36
C GLY A 65 5.84 13.85 13.18
N GLU A 66 4.92 12.97 13.55
CA GLU A 66 3.45 13.19 13.49
C GLU A 66 2.80 13.22 14.89
N GLY A 67 3.63 13.18 15.94
CA GLY A 67 3.22 13.09 17.34
C GLY A 67 3.58 11.72 17.96
N PRO A 68 3.67 11.62 19.30
CA PRO A 68 4.02 10.37 19.99
C PRO A 68 3.13 9.20 19.58
N GLY A 69 3.74 8.11 19.13
CA GLY A 69 3.07 6.86 18.76
C GLY A 69 2.29 6.86 17.45
N LYS A 70 2.26 7.97 16.70
CA LYS A 70 1.57 8.05 15.41
C LYS A 70 2.45 7.53 14.27
N LEU A 71 2.02 6.43 13.66
CA LEU A 71 2.69 5.79 12.51
C LEU A 71 2.16 6.29 11.16
N ASP A 72 0.85 6.56 11.06
CA ASP A 72 0.21 6.91 9.79
C ASP A 72 0.81 8.17 9.17
N GLY A 73 1.30 8.03 7.94
CA GLY A 73 1.89 9.13 7.17
C GLY A 73 3.29 9.56 7.61
N ALA A 74 3.84 9.02 8.71
CA ALA A 74 5.17 9.39 9.20
C ALA A 74 6.27 9.06 8.17
N PHE A 75 6.28 7.84 7.65
CA PHE A 75 7.30 7.39 6.69
C PHE A 75 7.31 8.22 5.40
N ALA A 76 6.14 8.69 4.94
CA ALA A 76 6.02 9.52 3.73
C ALA A 76 6.60 10.94 3.89
N LYS A 77 6.84 11.39 5.12
CA LYS A 77 7.32 12.74 5.46
C LYS A 77 8.72 12.75 6.06
N LEU A 78 9.38 11.59 6.11
CA LEU A 78 10.77 11.44 6.54
C LEU A 78 11.70 11.43 5.31
N PRO A 79 12.97 11.86 5.43
CA PRO A 79 13.58 12.49 6.60
C PRO A 79 13.08 13.93 6.83
N ARG A 80 13.08 14.38 8.09
CA ARG A 80 12.69 15.73 8.51
C ARG A 80 13.47 16.20 9.72
N TYR A 81 13.38 17.49 10.03
CA TYR A 81 13.94 18.07 11.25
C TYR A 81 13.10 17.70 12.49
N PHE A 82 13.79 17.47 13.61
CA PHE A 82 13.25 17.22 14.94
C PHE A 82 13.86 18.22 15.92
N ALA A 83 13.03 18.93 16.68
CA ALA A 83 13.50 20.00 17.56
C ALA A 83 14.31 19.50 18.78
N ASP A 84 14.19 18.22 19.12
CA ASP A 84 14.92 17.54 20.20
C ASP A 84 16.21 16.85 19.74
N ALA A 85 16.63 17.08 18.48
CA ALA A 85 17.85 16.52 17.92
C ALA A 85 19.09 17.43 18.07
N ASP A 86 18.92 18.66 18.60
CA ASP A 86 19.99 19.64 18.89
C ASP A 86 20.18 19.82 20.41
#